data_AF-A0A251T0Y5-F1
#
_entry.id   AF-A0A251T0Y5-F1
#
_cell.length_a   1.000
_cell.length_b   1.000
_cell.length_c   1.000
_cell.angle_alpha   90.00
_cell.angle_beta   90.00
_cell.angle_gamma   90.00
#
_symmetry.space_group_name_H-M   'P 1'
#
loop_
_entity.id
_entity.type
_entity.pdbx_description
1 polymer ?
#
loop_
_entity_poly.entity_id
_entity_poly.type
_entity_poly.pdbx_seq_one_letter_code
_entity_poly.pdbx_strand_id
1 'polypeptide(L)'
;MANHRRCIQTLTQQLFKSNLHPNPPPLIQHLRTLTQIPNFPLKPFNPNSHHTLSNPNFNSSSFNLTTYRHFSSDNNNESEEDESEFDDDDDDDDEMEMNSVSCVAKREYTPEEKESEAAAIGYKVIGQLERSDRVFKEYEAVFAVIQIGAHQFKVSNGDCVYTEKLKFCEVNDKIILNKVLMLGSKTQTMIGRPVLPEAAVHAVVEEHALDAKVIIFKKKRRKNYRRTKGHRQELTKLRITDIRGIEKQPEIPTPAKKVEKAAVAAA
;
A
#
# COMPACT_ATOMS: atom_id res chain seq x y z
N MET A 1 -2.11 -33.23 50.97
CA MET A 1 -1.13 -34.32 50.71
C MET A 1 -1.20 -34.59 49.21
N ALA A 2 -0.19 -34.44 48.36
CA ALA A 2 1.22 -34.70 48.54
C ALA A 2 2.10 -33.66 47.81
N ASN A 3 3.21 -33.36 48.45
CA ASN A 3 4.37 -32.66 47.90
C ASN A 3 5.06 -33.53 46.85
N HIS A 4 5.58 -32.95 45.76
CA HIS A 4 6.87 -33.36 45.20
C HIS A 4 7.63 -32.12 44.71
N ARG A 5 8.71 -31.84 45.44
CA ARG A 5 9.75 -30.85 45.16
C ARG A 5 10.82 -31.49 44.25
N ARG A 6 11.64 -30.62 43.66
CA ARG A 6 12.94 -30.82 42.97
C ARG A 6 12.79 -30.92 41.45
N CYS A 7 13.64 -30.32 40.61
CA CYS A 7 14.98 -29.76 40.81
C CYS A 7 15.26 -28.68 39.76
N ILE A 8 16.03 -27.68 40.16
CA ILE A 8 16.53 -26.55 39.37
C ILE A 8 17.84 -27.03 38.74
N GLN A 9 18.02 -26.91 37.43
CA GLN A 9 19.35 -26.93 36.80
C GLN A 9 19.49 -25.73 35.88
N THR A 10 20.28 -24.78 36.39
CA THR A 10 20.82 -23.60 35.73
C THR A 10 21.88 -24.01 34.72
N LEU A 11 21.69 -23.68 33.44
CA LEU A 11 22.78 -23.70 32.45
C LEU A 11 23.31 -22.28 32.26
N THR A 12 24.60 -22.16 32.56
CA THR A 12 25.42 -20.95 32.63
C THR A 12 25.69 -20.37 31.25
N GLN A 13 25.52 -19.05 31.12
CA GLN A 13 26.04 -18.23 30.02
C GLN A 13 27.57 -18.31 29.97
N GLN A 14 28.13 -18.66 28.81
CA GLN A 14 29.52 -18.38 28.49
C GLN A 14 29.60 -17.03 27.76
N LEU A 15 30.02 -16.00 28.50
CA LEU A 15 30.45 -14.71 27.99
C LEU A 15 31.81 -14.88 27.28
N PHE A 16 31.83 -14.73 25.96
CA PHE A 16 33.08 -14.49 25.24
C PHE A 16 33.51 -13.04 25.47
N LYS A 17 34.63 -12.89 26.19
CA LYS A 17 35.29 -11.61 26.44
C LYS A 17 35.79 -11.00 25.14
N SER A 18 35.52 -9.71 25.01
CA SER A 18 36.00 -8.77 24.01
C SER A 18 37.53 -8.71 23.95
N ASN A 19 38.09 -8.94 22.76
CA ASN A 19 39.45 -8.52 22.45
C ASN A 19 39.44 -7.01 22.13
N LEU A 20 39.89 -6.22 23.09
CA LEU A 20 40.30 -4.83 22.93
C LEU A 20 41.60 -4.80 22.11
N HIS A 21 41.55 -4.20 20.92
CA HIS A 21 42.76 -3.80 20.19
C HIS A 21 42.98 -2.30 20.41
N PRO A 22 44.17 -1.85 20.83
CA PRO A 22 44.45 -0.44 21.05
C PRO A 22 44.92 0.26 19.75
N ASN A 23 44.48 1.51 19.62
CA ASN A 23 45.06 2.64 18.87
C ASN A 23 44.61 2.89 17.41
N PRO A 24 43.94 4.03 17.15
CA PRO A 24 43.85 4.64 15.83
C PRO A 24 45.09 5.52 15.53
N PRO A 25 45.54 5.64 14.25
CA PRO A 25 46.62 6.54 13.87
C PRO A 25 46.18 8.03 13.88
N PRO A 26 47.13 8.98 14.04
CA PRO A 26 46.85 10.37 14.35
C PRO A 26 46.41 11.22 13.14
N LEU A 27 45.60 12.24 13.49
CA LEU A 27 45.20 13.40 12.70
C LEU A 27 46.38 14.06 11.96
N ILE A 28 46.28 14.14 10.64
CA ILE A 28 47.06 15.09 9.83
C ILE A 28 46.19 16.33 9.62
N GLN A 29 46.63 17.42 10.23
CA GLN A 29 46.13 18.77 10.00
C GLN A 29 46.63 19.26 8.65
N HIS A 30 45.73 19.50 7.70
CA HIS A 30 45.99 20.44 6.62
C HIS A 30 44.81 21.40 6.48
N LEU A 31 45.02 22.59 7.05
CA LEU A 31 44.32 23.81 6.73
C LEU A 31 44.51 24.11 5.23
N ARG A 32 43.40 24.23 4.49
CA ARG A 32 43.33 25.05 3.28
C ARG A 32 42.06 25.88 3.31
N THR A 33 42.25 27.15 3.60
CA THR A 33 41.36 28.27 3.34
C THR A 33 41.16 28.47 1.83
N LEU A 34 39.93 28.66 1.37
CA LEU A 34 39.44 29.88 0.67
C LEU A 34 38.01 29.67 0.12
N THR A 35 37.13 30.64 0.42
CA THR A 35 36.12 31.30 -0.47
C THR A 35 35.15 30.40 -1.28
N GLN A 36 33.84 30.59 -1.36
CA GLN A 36 32.99 31.79 -1.31
C GLN A 36 31.54 31.26 -1.30
N ILE A 37 30.69 31.66 -0.34
CA ILE A 37 29.23 31.42 -0.39
C ILE A 37 28.60 32.71 -0.94
N PRO A 38 27.80 32.67 -2.01
CA PRO A 38 27.07 33.87 -2.44
C PRO A 38 25.97 34.20 -1.42
N ASN A 39 26.09 35.38 -0.80
CA ASN A 39 25.05 36.01 0.00
C ASN A 39 23.81 36.24 -0.88
N PHE A 40 22.72 35.54 -0.57
CA PHE A 40 21.40 35.92 -1.07
C PHE A 40 20.88 37.11 -0.24
N PRO A 41 20.52 38.25 -0.87
CA PRO A 41 19.96 39.38 -0.13
C PRO A 41 18.55 39.05 0.35
N LEU A 42 18.36 38.99 1.67
CA LEU A 42 17.04 39.03 2.29
C LEU A 42 16.41 40.40 2.02
N LYS A 43 15.25 40.40 1.37
CA LYS A 43 14.43 41.61 1.21
C LYS A 43 13.91 42.07 2.58
N PRO A 44 14.02 43.36 2.94
CA PRO A 44 13.41 43.86 4.16
C PRO A 44 11.88 43.82 4.02
N PHE A 45 11.22 43.30 5.05
CA PHE A 45 9.78 43.32 5.19
C PHE A 45 9.32 44.77 5.40
N ASN A 46 8.64 45.33 4.41
CA ASN A 46 8.10 46.69 4.47
C ASN A 46 6.71 46.66 5.15
N PRO A 47 6.52 47.30 6.32
CA PRO A 47 5.24 47.24 7.03
C PRO A 47 4.17 48.21 6.51
N ASN A 48 4.40 48.96 5.42
CA ASN A 48 3.43 49.92 4.91
C ASN A 48 3.13 49.69 3.42
N SER A 49 2.05 48.93 3.13
CA SER A 49 1.34 49.03 1.85
C SER A 49 -0.17 48.88 2.06
N HIS A 50 -0.84 50.03 2.14
CA HIS A 50 -2.29 50.12 2.00
C HIS A 50 -2.68 49.64 0.60
N HIS A 51 -3.41 48.53 0.53
CA HIS A 51 -4.21 48.15 -0.63
C HIS A 51 -5.62 47.89 -0.14
N THR A 52 -6.52 48.76 -0.58
CA THR A 52 -7.95 48.71 -0.34
C THR A 52 -8.55 47.51 -1.07
N LEU A 53 -9.05 46.53 -0.32
CA LEU A 53 -9.98 45.54 -0.84
C LEU A 53 -11.38 45.91 -0.34
N SER A 54 -12.27 46.15 -1.30
CA SER A 54 -13.70 46.35 -1.12
C SER A 54 -14.36 45.09 -0.56
N ASN A 55 -14.99 45.21 0.60
CA ASN A 55 -15.92 44.22 1.16
C ASN A 55 -17.13 44.02 0.24
N PRO A 56 -17.63 42.78 0.09
CA PRO A 56 -19.05 42.53 -0.03
C PRO A 56 -19.63 42.16 1.34
N ASN A 57 -20.74 42.81 1.65
CA ASN A 57 -21.57 42.69 2.85
C ASN A 57 -21.80 41.25 3.31
N PHE A 58 -21.40 40.95 4.55
CA PHE A 58 -21.98 39.86 5.34
C PHE A 58 -22.92 40.46 6.38
N ASN A 59 -24.19 40.15 6.23
CA ASN A 59 -25.25 40.61 7.12
C ASN A 59 -25.26 39.74 8.38
N SER A 60 -25.25 40.40 9.53
CA SER A 60 -25.32 39.82 10.86
C SER A 60 -26.73 39.34 11.20
N SER A 61 -26.86 38.16 11.79
CA SER A 61 -27.90 37.93 12.80
C SER A 61 -27.29 37.24 14.01
N SER A 62 -27.30 38.00 15.10
CA SER A 62 -26.81 37.67 16.43
C SER A 62 -27.79 36.74 17.13
N PHE A 63 -27.33 35.64 17.73
CA PHE A 63 -27.97 35.11 18.94
C PHE A 63 -26.91 34.49 19.86
N ASN A 64 -26.66 35.21 20.95
CA ASN A 64 -25.93 34.73 22.13
C ASN A 64 -26.83 33.79 22.92
N LEU A 65 -26.26 32.70 23.44
CA LEU A 65 -26.78 32.09 24.66
C LEU A 65 -25.63 31.58 25.53
N THR A 66 -25.26 32.40 26.51
CA THR A 66 -24.59 31.98 27.73
C THR A 66 -25.61 31.29 28.63
N THR A 67 -25.36 30.04 29.03
CA THR A 67 -26.00 29.44 30.20
C THR A 67 -24.96 28.88 31.15
N TYR A 68 -25.09 29.38 32.37
CA TYR A 68 -24.36 29.09 33.60
C TYR A 68 -24.48 27.61 33.98
N ARG A 69 -23.37 27.02 34.45
CA ARG A 69 -23.41 25.73 35.15
C ARG A 69 -24.00 25.94 36.54
N HIS A 70 -25.11 25.27 36.85
CA HIS A 70 -25.53 25.04 38.22
C HIS A 70 -25.28 23.59 38.61
N PHE A 71 -24.49 23.42 39.66
CA PHE A 71 -24.32 22.19 40.41
C PHE A 71 -25.34 22.24 41.54
N SER A 72 -26.28 21.29 41.59
CA SER A 72 -27.06 21.01 42.79
C SER A 72 -27.10 19.50 42.98
N SER A 73 -26.51 19.08 44.09
CA SER A 73 -26.83 17.84 44.79
C SER A 73 -28.21 17.98 45.41
N ASP A 74 -29.07 16.97 45.23
CA ASP A 74 -29.90 16.48 46.33
C ASP A 74 -30.41 15.08 46.06
N ASN A 75 -30.24 14.23 47.08
CA ASN A 75 -30.86 12.94 47.23
C ASN A 75 -32.38 13.12 47.33
N ASN A 76 -33.17 12.27 46.67
CA ASN A 76 -34.08 11.38 47.40
C ASN A 76 -34.65 10.29 46.50
N ASN A 77 -34.78 9.16 47.17
CA ASN A 77 -35.23 7.83 46.78
C ASN A 77 -36.75 7.82 46.54
N GLU A 78 -37.24 7.16 45.48
CA GLU A 78 -38.44 6.32 45.52
C GLU A 78 -38.70 5.68 44.15
N SER A 79 -38.56 4.35 44.12
CA SER A 79 -39.53 3.40 43.57
C SER A 79 -40.13 3.69 42.20
N GLU A 80 -39.65 2.98 41.18
CA GLU A 80 -40.53 2.29 40.24
C GLU A 80 -39.69 1.23 39.50
N GLU A 81 -40.00 -0.03 39.81
CA GLU A 81 -39.52 -1.21 39.13
C GLU A 81 -40.15 -1.23 37.73
N ASP A 82 -39.48 -0.63 36.75
CA ASP A 82 -39.75 -0.93 35.35
C ASP A 82 -39.01 -2.23 35.01
N GLU A 83 -39.68 -3.35 35.32
CA GLU A 83 -39.48 -4.64 34.66
C GLU A 83 -39.79 -4.44 33.16
N SER A 84 -38.84 -3.87 32.42
CA SER A 84 -38.84 -4.04 30.98
C SER A 84 -38.41 -5.49 30.73
N GLU A 85 -39.41 -6.37 30.68
CA GLU A 85 -39.38 -7.63 29.93
C GLU A 85 -38.95 -7.24 28.51
N PHE A 86 -37.64 -7.21 28.30
CA PHE A 86 -37.06 -7.12 26.97
C PHE A 86 -37.32 -8.51 26.41
N ASP A 87 -38.47 -8.66 25.78
CA ASP A 87 -38.74 -9.76 24.88
C ASP A 87 -37.50 -9.86 24.00
N ASP A 88 -36.70 -10.90 24.23
CA ASP A 88 -35.76 -11.39 23.25
C ASP A 88 -36.66 -11.77 22.08
N ASP A 89 -36.91 -10.80 21.19
CA ASP A 89 -37.44 -11.06 19.86
C ASP A 89 -36.52 -12.15 19.31
N ASP A 90 -36.99 -13.39 19.40
CA ASP A 90 -36.46 -14.50 18.66
C ASP A 90 -36.41 -13.96 17.22
N ASP A 91 -35.19 -13.79 16.72
CA ASP A 91 -34.93 -13.68 15.29
C ASP A 91 -35.40 -15.03 14.69
N ASP A 92 -36.72 -15.20 14.60
CA ASP A 92 -37.36 -16.12 13.69
C ASP A 92 -36.91 -15.64 12.31
N ASP A 93 -35.82 -16.24 11.86
CA ASP A 93 -35.45 -16.35 10.45
C ASP A 93 -36.58 -17.14 9.74
N ASP A 94 -37.80 -16.62 9.77
CA ASP A 94 -38.85 -16.97 8.83
C ASP A 94 -38.37 -16.45 7.48
N GLU A 95 -37.70 -17.35 6.77
CA GLU A 95 -37.42 -17.24 5.35
C GLU A 95 -38.74 -17.07 4.60
N MET A 96 -39.25 -15.83 4.55
CA MET A 96 -40.09 -15.40 3.46
C MET A 96 -39.20 -15.39 2.23
N GLU A 97 -39.20 -16.53 1.53
CA GLU A 97 -38.84 -16.67 0.11
C GLU A 97 -39.72 -15.71 -0.72
N MET A 98 -39.46 -14.41 -0.62
CA MET A 98 -39.87 -13.49 -1.66
C MET A 98 -38.82 -13.62 -2.76
N ASN A 99 -39.14 -14.49 -3.72
CA ASN A 99 -38.54 -14.58 -5.04
C ASN A 99 -38.79 -13.25 -5.80
N SER A 100 -38.26 -12.14 -5.28
CA SER A 100 -38.10 -10.91 -6.03
C SER A 100 -36.69 -10.98 -6.60
N VAL A 101 -36.64 -11.44 -7.85
CA VAL A 101 -35.53 -11.16 -8.76
C VAL A 101 -35.50 -9.65 -8.91
N SER A 102 -34.92 -8.95 -7.92
CA SER A 102 -34.33 -7.65 -8.15
C SER A 102 -33.14 -7.93 -9.05
N CYS A 103 -33.43 -7.96 -10.34
CA CYS A 103 -32.43 -7.73 -11.37
C CYS A 103 -31.88 -6.34 -11.08
N VAL A 104 -30.89 -6.26 -10.18
CA VAL A 104 -29.99 -5.12 -10.10
C VAL A 104 -29.35 -5.08 -11.47
N ALA A 105 -29.94 -4.30 -12.37
CA ALA A 105 -29.45 -4.12 -13.73
C ALA A 105 -27.98 -3.76 -13.57
N LYS A 106 -27.09 -4.67 -14.02
CA LYS A 106 -25.65 -4.41 -13.98
C LYS A 106 -25.46 -3.11 -14.73
N ARG A 107 -25.03 -2.07 -14.02
CA ARG A 107 -24.78 -0.76 -14.62
C ARG A 107 -23.81 -0.99 -15.77
N GLU A 108 -24.28 -0.81 -16.99
CA GLU A 108 -23.44 -0.93 -18.18
C GLU A 108 -22.54 0.29 -18.21
N TYR A 109 -21.26 0.09 -17.93
CA TYR A 109 -20.27 1.16 -18.03
C TYR A 109 -20.02 1.49 -19.49
N THR A 110 -20.08 2.76 -19.83
CA THR A 110 -19.62 3.22 -21.15
C THR A 110 -18.10 2.98 -21.28
N PRO A 111 -17.56 2.79 -22.48
CA PRO A 111 -16.13 2.55 -22.65
C PRO A 111 -15.27 3.70 -22.08
N GLU A 112 -15.73 4.95 -22.23
CA GLU A 112 -15.05 6.14 -21.70
C GLU A 112 -15.00 6.14 -20.17
N GLU A 113 -16.08 5.74 -19.50
CA GLU A 113 -16.11 5.60 -18.04
C GLU A 113 -15.10 4.55 -17.57
N LYS A 114 -15.04 3.38 -18.23
CA LYS A 114 -14.08 2.32 -17.89
C LYS A 114 -12.64 2.81 -18.00
N GLU A 115 -12.32 3.54 -19.06
CA GLU A 115 -10.99 4.11 -19.25
C GLU A 115 -10.65 5.16 -18.19
N SER A 116 -11.61 6.02 -17.84
CA SER A 116 -11.42 7.06 -16.82
C SER A 116 -11.20 6.47 -15.41
N GLU A 117 -11.95 5.43 -15.03
CA GLU A 117 -11.78 4.74 -13.76
C GLU A 117 -10.45 3.97 -13.71
N ALA A 118 -10.08 3.29 -14.80
CA ALA A 118 -8.79 2.62 -14.91
C ALA A 118 -7.62 3.62 -14.79
N ALA A 119 -7.71 4.76 -15.47
CA ALA A 119 -6.72 5.83 -15.40
C ALA A 119 -6.62 6.43 -13.99
N ALA A 120 -7.75 6.57 -13.29
CA ALA A 120 -7.78 7.04 -11.90
C ALA A 120 -7.05 6.08 -10.95
N ILE A 121 -7.14 4.76 -11.16
CA ILE A 121 -6.36 3.76 -10.41
C ILE A 121 -4.88 3.83 -10.81
N GLY A 122 -4.60 4.08 -12.10
CA GLY A 122 -3.26 4.33 -12.63
C GLY A 122 -2.84 3.39 -13.76
N TYR A 123 -3.79 2.70 -14.39
CA TYR A 123 -3.52 1.77 -15.49
C TYR A 123 -4.36 2.07 -16.73
N LYS A 124 -3.89 1.61 -17.88
CA LYS A 124 -4.60 1.63 -19.16
C LYS A 124 -4.53 0.25 -19.79
N VAL A 125 -5.66 -0.27 -20.27
CA VAL A 125 -5.70 -1.52 -21.03
C VAL A 125 -5.39 -1.21 -22.50
N ILE A 126 -4.45 -1.96 -23.09
CA ILE A 126 -4.11 -1.83 -24.52
C ILE A 126 -4.92 -2.81 -25.35
N GLY A 127 -5.06 -4.05 -24.84
CA GLY A 127 -5.74 -5.15 -25.51
C GLY A 127 -5.12 -6.50 -25.14
N GLN A 128 -5.62 -7.58 -25.74
CA GLN A 128 -5.20 -8.94 -25.41
C GLN A 128 -3.79 -9.27 -25.93
N LEU A 129 -3.10 -10.13 -25.19
CA LEU A 129 -1.80 -10.68 -25.53
C LEU A 129 -1.97 -11.84 -26.52
N GLU A 130 -1.37 -11.70 -27.70
CA GLU A 130 -1.36 -12.77 -28.69
C GLU A 130 -0.22 -13.74 -28.45
N ARG A 131 -0.41 -15.01 -28.81
CA ARG A 131 0.61 -16.07 -28.63
C ARG A 131 1.91 -15.79 -29.41
N SER A 132 1.83 -15.02 -30.49
CA SER A 132 2.98 -14.60 -31.30
C SER A 132 3.84 -13.54 -30.62
N ASP A 133 3.28 -12.78 -29.67
CA ASP A 133 3.94 -11.66 -29.04
C ASP A 133 4.98 -12.19 -28.03
N ARG A 134 6.27 -12.13 -28.39
CA ARG A 134 7.37 -12.44 -27.47
C ARG A 134 7.63 -11.24 -26.54
N VAL A 135 6.70 -10.99 -25.61
CA VAL A 135 6.74 -9.80 -24.75
C VAL A 135 7.68 -9.97 -23.55
N PHE A 136 7.90 -11.21 -23.10
CA PHE A 136 8.85 -11.50 -22.04
C PHE A 136 10.26 -11.56 -22.60
N LYS A 137 11.12 -10.68 -22.10
CA LYS A 137 12.52 -10.55 -22.49
C LYS A 137 13.44 -10.81 -21.30
N GLU A 138 14.73 -10.93 -21.56
CA GLU A 138 15.74 -11.15 -20.54
C GLU A 138 15.78 -10.01 -19.50
N TYR A 139 16.32 -10.32 -18.33
CA TYR A 139 16.33 -9.40 -17.21
C TYR A 139 17.22 -8.19 -17.51
N GLU A 140 16.64 -7.00 -17.47
CA GLU A 140 17.36 -5.74 -17.61
C GLU A 140 17.67 -5.18 -16.21
N ALA A 141 18.87 -4.61 -16.02
CA ALA A 141 19.32 -4.03 -14.75
C ALA A 141 18.67 -2.65 -14.45
N VAL A 142 17.35 -2.60 -14.54
CA VAL A 142 16.48 -1.44 -14.35
C VAL A 142 15.34 -1.81 -13.42
N PHE A 143 14.90 -0.85 -12.61
CA PHE A 143 13.72 -0.99 -11.76
C PHE A 143 12.87 0.27 -11.79
N ALA A 144 11.58 0.10 -11.49
CA ALA A 144 10.62 1.16 -11.32
C ALA A 144 9.94 1.04 -9.96
N VAL A 145 9.51 2.16 -9.38
CA VAL A 145 8.53 2.17 -8.30
C VAL A 145 7.22 2.66 -8.89
N ILE A 146 6.25 1.77 -8.93
CA ILE A 146 4.91 2.01 -9.47
C ILE A 146 3.91 2.15 -8.34
N GLN A 147 2.84 2.89 -8.57
CA GLN A 147 1.70 2.97 -7.68
C GLN A 147 0.44 2.43 -8.37
N ILE A 148 -0.20 1.45 -7.75
CA ILE A 148 -1.49 0.90 -8.20
C ILE A 148 -2.47 1.10 -7.04
N GLY A 149 -3.50 1.93 -7.26
CA GLY A 149 -4.40 2.33 -6.19
C GLY A 149 -3.65 3.03 -5.04
N ALA A 150 -3.75 2.48 -3.83
CA ALA A 150 -3.09 2.99 -2.64
C ALA A 150 -1.71 2.35 -2.35
N HIS A 151 -1.32 1.32 -3.11
CA HIS A 151 -0.11 0.54 -2.86
C HIS A 151 1.02 0.88 -3.83
N GLN A 152 2.26 0.83 -3.33
CA GLN A 152 3.47 1.04 -4.12
C GLN A 152 4.28 -0.24 -4.22
N PHE A 153 4.80 -0.53 -5.41
CA PHE A 153 5.59 -1.72 -5.69
C PHE A 153 6.88 -1.34 -6.38
N LYS A 154 8.00 -1.92 -5.92
CA LYS A 154 9.25 -1.92 -6.67
C LYS A 154 9.22 -3.09 -7.63
N VAL A 155 9.44 -2.83 -8.91
CA VAL A 155 9.37 -3.84 -9.97
C VAL A 155 10.54 -3.73 -10.94
N SER A 156 10.99 -4.88 -11.41
CA SER A 156 11.87 -5.06 -12.56
C SER A 156 11.16 -5.87 -13.64
N ASN A 157 11.75 -5.93 -14.83
CA ASN A 157 11.24 -6.79 -15.89
C ASN A 157 11.28 -8.27 -15.45
N GLY A 158 10.16 -8.98 -15.67
CA GLY A 158 10.01 -10.38 -15.33
C GLY A 158 9.49 -10.63 -13.91
N ASP A 159 9.23 -9.58 -13.13
CA ASP A 159 8.66 -9.74 -11.80
C ASP A 159 7.16 -10.06 -11.86
N CYS A 160 6.69 -10.87 -10.90
CA CYS A 160 5.27 -11.08 -10.64
C CYS A 160 4.86 -10.28 -9.41
N VAL A 161 3.75 -9.54 -9.50
CA VAL A 161 3.21 -8.75 -8.40
C VAL A 161 1.72 -9.05 -8.23
N TYR A 162 1.30 -9.27 -6.99
CA TYR A 162 -0.12 -9.35 -6.64
C TYR A 162 -0.63 -7.97 -6.26
N THR A 163 -1.73 -7.56 -6.88
CA THR A 163 -2.39 -6.29 -6.63
C THR A 163 -3.84 -6.49 -6.23
N GLU A 164 -4.48 -5.42 -5.78
CA GLU A 164 -5.94 -5.36 -5.70
C GLU A 164 -6.58 -5.73 -7.05
N LYS A 165 -7.83 -6.20 -6.99
CA LYS A 165 -8.59 -6.55 -8.18
C LYS A 165 -8.76 -5.34 -9.10
N LEU A 166 -8.31 -5.51 -10.33
CA LEU A 166 -8.54 -4.57 -11.43
C LEU A 166 -9.85 -4.94 -12.14
N LYS A 167 -10.81 -4.01 -12.21
CA LYS A 167 -12.20 -4.31 -12.65
C LYS A 167 -12.35 -4.48 -14.16
N PHE A 168 -11.55 -3.74 -14.94
CA PHE A 168 -11.75 -3.55 -16.39
C PHE A 168 -10.68 -4.24 -17.24
N CYS A 169 -10.00 -5.23 -16.70
CA CYS A 169 -9.04 -6.04 -17.45
C CYS A 169 -9.40 -7.52 -17.34
N GLU A 170 -9.07 -8.27 -18.38
CA GLU A 170 -9.23 -9.70 -18.45
C GLU A 170 -7.87 -10.41 -18.39
N VAL A 171 -7.91 -11.73 -18.25
CA VAL A 171 -6.71 -12.57 -18.26
C VAL A 171 -6.05 -12.50 -19.63
N ASN A 172 -4.71 -12.37 -19.64
CA ASN A 172 -3.87 -12.12 -20.81
C ASN A 172 -3.97 -10.71 -21.40
N ASP A 173 -4.61 -9.74 -20.75
CA ASP A 173 -4.54 -8.36 -21.24
C ASP A 173 -3.15 -7.74 -21.03
N LYS A 174 -2.70 -7.01 -22.05
CA LYS A 174 -1.57 -6.07 -21.97
C LYS A 174 -2.06 -4.76 -21.37
N ILE A 175 -1.44 -4.37 -20.26
CA ILE A 175 -1.74 -3.14 -19.55
C ILE A 175 -0.50 -2.24 -19.47
N ILE A 176 -0.74 -0.93 -19.44
CA ILE A 176 0.27 0.09 -19.16
C ILE A 176 -0.04 0.69 -17.80
N LEU A 177 0.96 0.71 -16.92
CA LEU A 177 0.91 1.37 -15.64
C LEU A 177 1.55 2.75 -15.79
N ASN A 178 0.72 3.79 -15.69
CA ASN A 178 1.12 5.18 -15.94
C ASN A 178 1.60 5.89 -14.67
N LYS A 179 1.15 5.43 -13.49
CA LYS A 179 1.57 6.00 -12.20
C LYS A 179 2.92 5.45 -11.77
N VAL A 180 3.98 5.98 -12.39
CA VAL A 180 5.37 5.68 -12.04
C VAL A 180 5.94 6.80 -11.17
N LEU A 181 6.40 6.45 -9.98
CA LEU A 181 6.95 7.41 -9.00
C LEU A 181 8.46 7.58 -9.14
N MET A 182 9.17 6.52 -9.50
CA MET A 182 10.63 6.53 -9.60
C MET A 182 11.09 5.51 -10.64
N LEU A 183 12.15 5.84 -11.38
CA LEU A 183 12.89 4.93 -12.24
C LEU A 183 14.35 4.88 -11.79
N GLY A 184 14.93 3.69 -11.76
CA GLY A 184 16.31 3.47 -11.37
C GLY A 184 17.03 2.54 -12.34
N SER A 185 18.22 2.94 -12.74
CA SER A 185 19.19 2.16 -13.50
C SER A 185 20.51 2.17 -12.71
N LYS A 186 21.50 1.40 -13.17
CA LYS A 186 22.83 1.36 -12.57
C LYS A 186 23.52 2.74 -12.56
N THR A 187 23.23 3.57 -13.56
CA THR A 187 23.88 4.89 -13.74
C THR A 187 23.01 6.07 -13.35
N GLN A 188 21.69 5.98 -13.50
CA GLN A 188 20.79 7.10 -13.25
C GLN A 188 19.62 6.71 -12.35
N THR A 189 19.13 7.65 -11.56
CA THR A 189 17.88 7.54 -10.80
C THR A 189 17.03 8.77 -11.08
N MET A 190 15.82 8.57 -11.58
CA MET A 190 14.85 9.62 -11.84
C MET A 190 13.74 9.53 -10.81
N ILE A 191 13.49 10.62 -10.08
CA ILE A 191 12.50 10.70 -9.01
C ILE A 191 11.38 11.65 -9.45
N GLY A 192 10.14 11.17 -9.42
CA GLY A 192 8.95 11.91 -9.81
C GLY A 192 8.49 12.94 -8.77
N ARG A 193 7.65 13.88 -9.21
CA ARG A 193 7.00 14.89 -8.35
C ARG A 193 5.55 15.15 -8.81
N PRO A 194 4.56 14.38 -8.35
CA PRO A 194 4.65 13.08 -7.67
C PRO A 194 4.92 11.90 -8.62
N VAL A 195 4.53 12.01 -9.90
CA VAL A 195 4.72 10.99 -10.95
C VAL A 195 5.72 11.47 -12.01
N LEU A 196 6.30 10.53 -12.76
CA LEU A 196 7.15 10.79 -13.93
C LEU A 196 6.30 10.70 -15.21
N PRO A 197 6.12 11.80 -15.98
CA PRO A 197 5.17 11.84 -17.08
C PRO A 197 5.58 11.00 -18.31
N GLU A 198 6.87 10.84 -18.55
CA GLU A 198 7.41 10.09 -19.70
C GLU A 198 7.67 8.60 -19.37
N ALA A 199 7.42 8.19 -18.12
CA ALA A 199 7.65 6.84 -17.66
C ALA A 199 6.39 5.98 -17.86
N ALA A 200 6.59 4.77 -18.37
CA ALA A 200 5.53 3.80 -18.51
C ALA A 200 6.05 2.40 -18.20
N VAL A 201 5.29 1.64 -17.42
CA VAL A 201 5.60 0.23 -17.14
C VAL A 201 4.57 -0.64 -17.85
N HIS A 202 5.05 -1.51 -18.73
CA HIS A 202 4.22 -2.49 -19.41
C HIS A 202 4.12 -3.75 -18.56
N ALA A 203 2.91 -4.28 -18.46
CA ALA A 203 2.63 -5.51 -17.74
C ALA A 203 1.55 -6.32 -18.46
N VAL A 204 1.46 -7.59 -18.10
CA VAL A 204 0.43 -8.51 -18.56
C VAL A 204 -0.31 -9.05 -17.35
N VAL A 205 -1.63 -9.17 -17.46
CA VAL A 205 -2.46 -9.84 -16.47
C VAL A 205 -2.34 -11.35 -16.64
N GLU A 206 -1.72 -12.05 -15.69
CA GLU A 206 -1.57 -13.51 -15.75
C GLU A 206 -2.81 -14.24 -15.26
N GLU A 207 -3.39 -13.80 -14.15
CA GLU A 207 -4.56 -14.43 -13.54
C GLU A 207 -5.28 -13.50 -12.57
N HIS A 208 -6.56 -13.81 -12.32
CA HIS A 208 -7.30 -13.30 -11.18
C HIS A 208 -7.41 -14.41 -10.14
N ALA A 209 -6.82 -14.20 -8.97
CA ALA A 209 -6.68 -15.20 -7.92
C ALA A 209 -7.47 -14.81 -6.66
N LEU A 210 -7.84 -15.81 -5.88
CA LEU A 210 -8.34 -15.61 -4.52
C LEU A 210 -7.18 -15.74 -3.54
N ASP A 211 -7.06 -14.79 -2.63
CA ASP A 211 -6.11 -14.86 -1.53
C ASP A 211 -6.45 -16.01 -0.57
N ALA A 212 -5.48 -16.34 0.29
CA ALA A 212 -5.66 -17.27 1.38
C ALA A 212 -6.87 -16.89 2.23
N LYS A 213 -7.60 -17.90 2.73
CA LYS A 213 -8.76 -17.67 3.58
C LYS A 213 -8.32 -17.03 4.89
N VAL A 214 -8.74 -15.79 5.13
CA VAL A 214 -8.59 -15.13 6.43
C VAL A 214 -9.81 -15.47 7.28
N ILE A 215 -9.60 -16.06 8.45
CA ILE A 215 -10.68 -16.43 9.37
C ILE A 215 -10.89 -15.30 10.37
N ILE A 216 -12.05 -14.66 10.31
CA ILE A 216 -12.50 -13.64 11.25
C ILE A 216 -13.28 -14.34 12.36
N PHE A 217 -12.66 -14.45 13.54
CA PHE A 217 -13.30 -15.02 14.72
C PHE A 217 -13.67 -13.91 15.72
N LYS A 218 -14.97 -13.75 15.98
CA LYS A 218 -15.51 -12.80 16.95
C LYS A 218 -16.00 -13.58 18.16
N LYS A 219 -15.59 -13.19 19.38
CA LYS A 219 -16.05 -13.81 20.63
C LYS A 219 -16.21 -12.74 21.71
N LYS A 220 -17.34 -12.76 22.43
CA LYS A 220 -17.54 -11.97 23.66
C LYS A 220 -17.52 -12.89 24.87
N ARG A 221 -16.76 -12.50 25.91
CA ARG A 221 -16.57 -13.30 27.12
C ARG A 221 -17.87 -13.35 27.94
N ARG A 222 -18.27 -14.53 28.43
CA ARG A 222 -19.49 -14.77 29.27
C ARG A 222 -20.82 -14.34 28.64
N LYS A 223 -20.87 -14.04 27.34
CA LYS A 223 -22.10 -13.64 26.64
C LYS A 223 -22.59 -14.69 25.64
N ASN A 224 -22.07 -15.92 25.71
CA ASN A 224 -22.25 -17.02 24.73
C ASN A 224 -22.08 -16.65 23.24
N TYR A 225 -21.66 -15.42 22.94
CA TYR A 225 -21.49 -14.92 21.59
C TYR A 225 -20.13 -15.36 21.03
N ARG A 226 -20.18 -16.20 20.01
CA ARG A 226 -19.06 -16.59 19.15
C ARG A 226 -19.53 -16.67 17.70
N ARG A 227 -18.81 -16.04 16.77
CA ARG A 227 -19.08 -16.09 15.33
C ARG A 227 -17.76 -16.28 14.59
N THR A 228 -17.74 -17.20 13.64
CA THR A 228 -16.58 -17.47 12.78
C THR A 228 -17.00 -17.19 11.34
N LYS A 229 -16.33 -16.26 10.65
CA LYS A 229 -16.58 -15.95 9.24
C LYS A 229 -15.28 -16.06 8.46
N GLY A 230 -15.31 -16.65 7.28
CA GLY A 230 -14.17 -16.61 6.35
C GLY A 230 -14.24 -15.39 5.44
N HIS A 231 -13.10 -14.80 5.13
CA HIS A 231 -12.93 -13.81 4.06
C HIS A 231 -11.86 -14.30 3.08
N ARG A 232 -12.06 -14.05 1.79
CA ARG A 232 -11.07 -14.26 0.74
C ARG A 232 -11.09 -13.04 -0.15
N GLN A 233 -9.94 -12.38 -0.27
CA GLN A 233 -9.81 -11.20 -1.11
C GLN A 233 -9.51 -11.62 -2.55
N GLU A 234 -10.17 -10.98 -3.51
CA GLU A 234 -9.83 -11.14 -4.93
C GLU A 234 -8.63 -10.26 -5.28
N LEU A 235 -7.63 -10.86 -5.92
CA LEU A 235 -6.38 -10.25 -6.32
C LEU A 235 -6.16 -10.43 -7.81
N THR A 236 -5.41 -9.52 -8.42
CA THR A 236 -4.91 -9.67 -9.79
C THR A 236 -3.41 -9.90 -9.75
N LYS A 237 -2.94 -10.94 -10.45
CA LYS A 237 -1.51 -11.20 -10.61
C LYS A 237 -1.03 -10.56 -11.91
N LEU A 238 -0.09 -9.64 -11.79
CA LEU A 238 0.54 -8.95 -12.89
C LEU A 238 1.96 -9.47 -13.10
N ARG A 239 2.33 -9.66 -14.37
CA ARG A 239 3.71 -9.95 -14.79
C ARG A 239 4.27 -8.75 -15.53
N ILE A 240 5.35 -8.18 -15.02
CA ILE A 240 5.98 -7.00 -15.60
C ILE A 240 6.79 -7.43 -16.82
N THR A 241 6.64 -6.72 -17.93
CA THR A 241 7.28 -7.05 -19.20
C THR A 241 8.33 -6.05 -19.64
N ASP A 242 8.08 -4.76 -19.47
CA ASP A 242 9.01 -3.73 -19.89
C ASP A 242 8.87 -2.47 -19.03
N ILE A 243 9.99 -1.77 -18.84
CA ILE A 243 10.07 -0.48 -18.19
C ILE A 243 10.61 0.51 -19.22
N ARG A 244 9.83 1.57 -19.49
CA ARG A 244 10.16 2.65 -20.44
C ARG A 244 10.39 3.97 -19.72
N GLY A 245 11.14 4.86 -20.36
CA GLY A 245 11.45 6.21 -19.84
C GLY A 245 12.80 6.32 -19.13
N ILE A 246 13.70 5.35 -19.31
CA ILE A 246 15.07 5.38 -18.75
C ILE A 246 16.07 4.85 -19.79
N GLU A 247 17.23 5.48 -19.84
CA GLU A 247 18.33 5.04 -20.70
C GLU A 247 18.87 3.68 -20.19
N LYS A 248 18.80 2.68 -21.07
CA LYS A 248 19.30 1.33 -20.83
C LYS A 248 20.70 1.28 -21.41
N GLN A 249 21.70 0.97 -20.58
CA GLN A 249 23.03 0.73 -21.13
C GLN A 249 22.99 -0.52 -22.01
N PRO A 250 23.69 -0.53 -23.16
CA PRO A 250 23.78 -1.71 -23.98
C PRO A 250 24.43 -2.83 -23.16
N GLU A 251 23.71 -3.94 -23.02
CA GLU A 251 24.25 -5.13 -22.37
C GLU A 251 25.46 -5.60 -23.20
N ILE A 252 26.63 -5.60 -22.57
CA ILE A 252 27.78 -6.32 -23.12
C ILE A 252 27.34 -7.79 -23.12
N PRO A 253 27.31 -8.48 -24.28
CA PRO A 253 26.86 -9.86 -24.33
C PRO A 253 27.76 -10.67 -23.42
N THR A 254 27.21 -11.12 -22.29
CA THR A 254 27.91 -12.04 -21.42
C THR A 254 27.98 -13.38 -22.15
N PRO A 255 29.17 -14.00 -22.29
CA PRO A 255 29.31 -15.22 -23.06
C PRO A 255 28.45 -16.32 -22.43
N ALA A 256 27.56 -16.88 -23.25
CA ALA A 256 26.64 -17.96 -22.88
C ALA A 256 27.40 -19.05 -22.11
N LYS A 257 27.00 -19.27 -20.85
CA LYS A 257 27.43 -20.45 -20.09
C LYS A 257 26.89 -21.68 -20.81
N LYS A 258 27.74 -22.36 -21.59
CA LYS A 258 27.52 -23.73 -22.04
C LYS A 258 27.30 -24.59 -20.80
N VAL A 259 26.07 -25.00 -20.56
CA VAL A 259 25.76 -26.09 -19.63
C VAL A 259 26.22 -27.37 -20.32
N GLU A 260 27.45 -27.78 -20.08
CA GLU A 260 27.94 -29.10 -20.48
C GLU A 260 27.12 -30.14 -19.72
N LYS A 261 26.29 -30.89 -20.44
CA LYS A 261 25.64 -32.10 -19.94
C LYS A 261 26.74 -33.11 -19.57
N ALA A 262 27.03 -33.25 -18.29
CA ALA A 262 27.75 -34.40 -17.78
C ALA A 262 26.87 -35.64 -17.98
N ALA A 263 27.20 -36.44 -19.01
CA ALA A 263 26.69 -37.79 -19.16
C ALA A 263 27.24 -38.66 -18.03
N VAL A 264 26.37 -39.04 -17.09
CA VAL A 264 26.70 -40.12 -16.13
C VAL A 264 26.54 -41.43 -16.87
N ALA A 265 27.67 -41.98 -17.31
CA ALA A 265 27.80 -43.38 -17.68
C ALA A 265 28.36 -44.14 -16.45
N ALA A 266 27.59 -45.10 -15.95
CA ALA A 266 28.02 -46.19 -15.07
C ALA A 266 27.09 -47.36 -15.41
N ALA A 267 27.58 -48.40 -16.11
CA ALA A 267 28.45 -49.50 -15.64
C ALA A 267 27.65 -50.48 -14.77
#